data_AF-A0A174ZKM8-F1
#
_entry.id   AF-A0A174ZKM8-F1
#
_cell.length_a   1.000
_cell.length_b   1.000
_cell.length_c   1.000
_cell.angle_alpha   90.00
_cell.angle_beta   90.00
_cell.angle_gamma   90.00
#
_symmetry.space_group_name_H-M   'P 1'
#
loop_
_entity.id
_entity.type
_entity.pdbx_description
1 polymer ?
#
loop_
_entity_poly.entity_id
_entity_poly.type
_entity_poly.pdbx_seq_one_letter_code
_entity_poly.pdbx_strand_id
1 'polypeptide(L)'
;MSVKINSYKGRSIRPVYKERIKKDEYSNAIDRICNRYKLGHIKQNESGREYKNRMNKLFSDDVIQSMKKYSHHGRTSLFGHSVHVSYYNYLVCKKLHLDEKAGAKAGLLHDLFLYDWHKYSPGKGERLHGFEHPTKALKNAGKYFDITEKEGDMIAKHMFPLTVTPPKYKETFVIVLVDKFCSFNEVLDDFIHRKFCGAKDTRIKWFGASKGEKR
;
A
#
# COMPACT_ATOMS: atom_id res chain seq x y z
N MET A 1 -41.17 25.30 -55.43
CA MET A 1 -41.49 23.94 -54.92
C MET A 1 -40.22 23.33 -54.36
N SER A 2 -40.31 22.85 -53.12
CA SER A 2 -39.20 22.62 -52.19
C SER A 2 -38.37 21.36 -52.46
N VAL A 3 -37.05 21.50 -52.29
CA VAL A 3 -36.06 20.42 -52.34
C VAL A 3 -36.15 19.59 -51.05
N LYS A 4 -36.48 18.29 -51.17
CA LYS A 4 -36.38 17.30 -50.07
C LYS A 4 -34.98 16.69 -50.07
N ILE A 5 -34.20 16.92 -49.02
CA ILE A 5 -32.92 16.26 -48.77
C ILE A 5 -33.16 15.04 -47.88
N ASN A 6 -32.74 13.87 -48.35
CA ASN A 6 -32.85 12.58 -47.68
C ASN A 6 -31.96 12.51 -46.43
N SER A 7 -32.56 12.08 -45.32
CA SER A 7 -31.94 11.82 -44.02
C SER A 7 -31.07 10.57 -44.06
N TYR A 8 -29.74 10.76 -44.01
CA TYR A 8 -28.79 9.67 -43.78
C TYR A 8 -28.65 9.43 -42.26
N LYS A 9 -28.97 8.20 -41.84
CA LYS A 9 -28.87 7.70 -40.47
C LYS A 9 -27.43 7.79 -39.94
N GLY A 10 -27.16 8.76 -39.06
CA GLY A 10 -25.96 8.82 -38.25
C GLY A 10 -25.96 7.71 -37.20
N ARG A 11 -24.94 6.85 -37.22
CA ARG A 11 -24.67 5.85 -36.18
C ARG A 11 -24.21 6.62 -34.93
N SER A 12 -25.10 6.75 -33.95
CA SER A 12 -24.83 7.41 -32.67
C SER A 12 -23.72 6.70 -31.90
N ILE A 13 -22.53 7.31 -31.85
CA ILE A 13 -21.49 6.97 -30.86
C ILE A 13 -21.59 7.99 -29.73
N ARG A 14 -22.48 7.74 -28.77
CA ARG A 14 -22.45 8.34 -27.41
C ARG A 14 -23.17 7.40 -26.43
N PRO A 15 -22.77 7.33 -25.16
CA PRO A 15 -21.46 6.98 -24.64
C PRO A 15 -21.58 5.78 -23.67
N VAL A 16 -20.67 4.80 -23.79
CA VAL A 16 -20.55 3.59 -22.93
C VAL A 16 -20.14 3.93 -21.47
N TYR A 17 -20.34 5.18 -21.05
CA TYR A 17 -19.96 5.72 -19.75
C TYR A 17 -21.14 5.73 -18.74
N LYS A 18 -22.39 5.77 -19.21
CA LYS A 18 -23.57 5.93 -18.33
C LYS A 18 -24.03 4.66 -17.61
N GLU A 19 -23.69 3.46 -18.08
CA GLU A 19 -24.10 2.21 -17.42
C GLU A 19 -23.18 1.79 -16.26
N ARG A 20 -21.98 2.35 -16.15
CA ARG A 20 -21.02 1.99 -15.09
C ARG A 20 -21.16 2.82 -13.81
N ILE A 21 -22.13 3.74 -13.76
CA ILE A 21 -22.35 4.70 -12.64
C ILE A 21 -23.78 4.59 -12.10
N LYS A 22 -24.25 3.35 -11.87
CA LYS A 22 -25.42 3.08 -11.01
C LYS A 22 -25.14 1.85 -10.13
N LYS A 23 -24.25 2.02 -9.17
CA LYS A 23 -24.27 1.28 -7.91
C LYS A 23 -24.02 2.30 -6.82
N ASP A 24 -24.92 2.36 -5.83
CA ASP A 24 -24.90 3.27 -4.68
C ASP A 24 -23.73 3.01 -3.70
N GLU A 25 -22.63 2.42 -4.17
CA GLU A 25 -21.47 1.99 -3.40
C GLU A 25 -20.21 2.83 -3.70
N TYR A 26 -20.39 4.04 -4.26
CA TYR A 26 -19.29 4.95 -4.66
C TYR A 26 -19.50 6.42 -4.23
N SER A 27 -20.30 6.67 -3.20
CA SER A 27 -20.76 8.03 -2.87
C SER A 27 -19.81 8.85 -2.00
N ASN A 28 -18.81 8.27 -1.32
CA ASN A 28 -17.98 9.05 -0.38
C ASN A 28 -16.62 9.45 -0.98
N ALA A 29 -16.22 10.71 -0.79
CA ALA A 29 -14.90 11.23 -1.18
C ALA A 29 -13.75 10.44 -0.52
N ILE A 30 -14.00 9.91 0.68
CA ILE A 30 -13.13 9.01 1.43
C ILE A 30 -12.97 7.66 0.71
N ASP A 31 -14.07 7.04 0.27
CA ASP A 31 -14.01 5.78 -0.52
C ASP A 31 -13.28 5.97 -1.84
N ARG A 32 -13.34 7.16 -2.45
CA ARG A 32 -12.54 7.52 -3.63
C ARG A 32 -11.05 7.71 -3.33
N ILE A 33 -10.67 8.07 -2.12
CA ILE A 33 -9.26 8.15 -1.67
C ILE A 33 -8.74 6.75 -1.33
N CYS A 34 -9.49 5.98 -0.52
CA CYS A 34 -9.16 4.61 -0.15
C CYS A 34 -9.17 3.63 -1.34
N ASN A 35 -10.07 3.78 -2.32
CA ASN A 35 -10.04 2.95 -3.56
C ASN A 35 -8.93 3.36 -4.55
N ARG A 36 -8.46 4.62 -4.53
CA ARG A 36 -7.26 5.01 -5.29
C ARG A 36 -5.98 4.44 -4.66
N TYR A 37 -5.97 4.28 -3.34
CA TYR A 37 -4.86 3.65 -2.63
C TYR A 37 -4.72 2.15 -2.97
N LYS A 38 -5.84 1.44 -3.20
CA LYS A 38 -5.83 0.03 -3.63
C LYS A 38 -5.21 -0.09 -5.04
N LEU A 39 -4.32 -1.08 -5.21
CA LEU A 39 -3.44 -1.45 -6.33
C LEU A 39 -4.01 -1.42 -7.78
N GLY A 40 -5.25 -0.98 -8.01
CA GLY A 40 -5.88 -0.81 -9.31
C GLY A 40 -5.11 0.13 -10.25
N HIS A 41 -4.34 1.09 -9.73
CA HIS A 41 -3.51 1.98 -10.56
C HIS A 41 -2.27 1.30 -11.18
N ILE A 42 -1.71 0.28 -10.53
CA ILE A 42 -0.53 -0.43 -11.05
C ILE A 42 -0.83 -1.04 -12.43
N LYS A 43 -2.09 -1.38 -12.72
CA LYS A 43 -2.48 -2.02 -13.98
C LYS A 43 -2.96 -1.07 -15.08
N GLN A 44 -3.31 0.18 -14.79
CA GLN A 44 -4.12 0.97 -15.73
C GLN A 44 -3.38 2.05 -16.54
N ASN A 45 -2.21 2.52 -16.10
CA ASN A 45 -1.44 3.54 -16.83
C ASN A 45 -0.01 3.06 -17.18
N GLU A 46 0.67 3.81 -18.05
CA GLU A 46 2.01 3.49 -18.54
C GLU A 46 3.04 3.32 -17.41
N SER A 47 3.10 4.27 -16.47
CA SER A 47 3.99 4.22 -15.32
C SER A 47 3.75 3.00 -14.43
N GLY A 48 2.49 2.56 -14.26
CA GLY A 48 2.16 1.32 -13.53
C GLY A 48 2.69 0.06 -14.21
N ARG A 49 2.55 -0.02 -15.54
CA ARG A 49 3.10 -1.13 -16.34
C ARG A 49 4.63 -1.15 -16.28
N GLU A 50 5.27 0.01 -16.40
CA GLU A 50 6.73 0.13 -16.32
C GLU A 50 7.26 -0.30 -14.96
N TYR A 51 6.65 0.21 -13.88
CA TYR A 51 6.96 -0.20 -12.51
C TYR A 51 6.82 -1.71 -12.32
N LYS A 52 5.68 -2.28 -12.74
CA LYS A 52 5.43 -3.72 -12.60
C LYS A 52 6.49 -4.54 -13.35
N ASN A 53 6.79 -4.18 -14.60
CA ASN A 53 7.79 -4.89 -15.41
C ASN A 53 9.17 -4.82 -14.75
N ARG A 54 9.55 -3.66 -14.19
CA ARG A 54 10.82 -3.46 -13.49
C ARG A 54 10.91 -4.31 -12.22
N MET A 55 9.85 -4.33 -11.42
CA MET A 55 9.84 -4.98 -10.12
C MET A 55 9.45 -6.46 -10.17
N ASN A 56 9.02 -6.98 -11.33
CA ASN A 56 8.48 -8.33 -11.48
C ASN A 56 9.39 -9.43 -10.92
N LYS A 57 10.71 -9.29 -11.14
CA LYS A 57 11.70 -10.25 -10.61
C LYS A 57 11.73 -10.23 -9.08
N LEU A 58 11.78 -9.05 -8.46
CA LEU A 58 11.77 -8.91 -7.00
C LEU A 58 10.43 -9.35 -6.40
N PHE A 59 9.31 -9.10 -7.07
CA PHE A 59 8.02 -9.61 -6.62
C PHE A 59 7.92 -11.13 -6.65
N SER A 60 8.72 -11.82 -7.45
CA SER A 60 8.70 -13.29 -7.52
C SER A 60 9.72 -13.92 -6.57
N ASP A 61 10.50 -13.11 -5.85
CA ASP A 61 11.53 -13.58 -4.93
C ASP A 61 10.92 -14.13 -3.62
N ASP A 62 11.40 -15.29 -3.16
CA ASP A 62 10.85 -15.98 -1.98
C ASP A 62 11.02 -15.16 -0.70
N VAL A 63 12.12 -14.41 -0.56
CA VAL A 63 12.37 -13.56 0.61
C VAL A 63 11.35 -12.43 0.64
N ILE A 64 11.08 -11.80 -0.50
CA ILE A 64 10.03 -10.77 -0.62
C ILE A 64 8.64 -11.37 -0.38
N GLN A 65 8.34 -12.53 -0.96
CA GLN A 65 7.06 -13.21 -0.76
C GLN A 65 6.83 -13.60 0.71
N SER A 66 7.89 -13.91 1.46
CA SER A 66 7.80 -14.23 2.88
C SER A 66 7.21 -13.08 3.73
N MET A 67 7.35 -11.83 3.28
CA MET A 67 6.81 -10.65 3.96
C MET A 67 5.28 -10.70 4.09
N LYS A 68 4.57 -11.47 3.25
CA LYS A 68 3.11 -11.63 3.34
C LYS A 68 2.66 -12.28 4.64
N LYS A 69 3.55 -12.99 5.33
CA LYS A 69 3.25 -13.70 6.59
C LYS A 69 3.16 -12.77 7.80
N TYR A 70 3.68 -11.55 7.69
CA TYR A 70 3.77 -10.60 8.81
C TYR A 70 2.73 -9.50 8.63
N SER A 71 1.94 -9.22 9.68
CA SER A 71 1.05 -8.07 9.71
C SER A 71 1.84 -6.80 10.00
N HIS A 72 1.48 -5.69 9.36
CA HIS A 72 2.13 -4.40 9.56
C HIS A 72 1.15 -3.37 10.13
N HIS A 73 0.13 -2.95 9.37
CA HIS A 73 -0.90 -2.00 9.82
C HIS A 73 -2.30 -2.57 9.70
N GLY A 74 -2.93 -2.89 10.84
CA GLY A 74 -4.28 -3.45 10.88
C GLY A 74 -4.38 -4.76 10.10
N ARG A 75 -4.98 -4.69 8.89
CA ARG A 75 -5.16 -5.83 7.97
C ARG A 75 -4.13 -5.85 6.83
N THR A 76 -3.24 -4.87 6.73
CA THR A 76 -2.21 -4.82 5.70
C THR A 76 -1.00 -5.65 6.11
N SER A 77 -0.63 -6.63 5.30
CA SER A 77 0.64 -7.36 5.46
C SER A 77 1.83 -6.45 5.16
N LEU A 78 2.99 -6.77 5.73
CA LEU A 78 4.27 -6.10 5.46
C LEU A 78 4.56 -6.02 3.95
N PHE A 79 4.35 -7.12 3.22
CA PHE A 79 4.47 -7.12 1.75
C PHE A 79 3.58 -6.07 1.08
N GLY A 80 2.34 -5.94 1.55
CA GLY A 80 1.36 -5.01 0.98
C GLY A 80 1.79 -3.57 1.19
N HIS A 81 2.19 -3.24 2.42
CA HIS A 81 2.73 -1.94 2.79
C HIS A 81 3.95 -1.58 1.93
N SER A 82 4.95 -2.45 1.88
CA SER A 82 6.17 -2.20 1.10
C SER A 82 5.91 -2.06 -0.40
N VAL A 83 4.92 -2.77 -0.96
CA VAL A 83 4.50 -2.58 -2.36
C VAL A 83 3.87 -1.20 -2.57
N HIS A 84 3.04 -0.73 -1.65
CA HIS A 84 2.45 0.61 -1.75
C HIS A 84 3.55 1.68 -1.69
N VAL A 85 4.44 1.62 -0.70
CA VAL A 85 5.57 2.55 -0.55
C VAL A 85 6.47 2.52 -1.78
N SER A 86 6.82 1.33 -2.27
CA SER A 86 7.60 1.12 -3.49
C SER A 86 6.98 1.80 -4.72
N TYR A 87 5.67 1.60 -4.94
CA TYR A 87 4.99 2.18 -6.09
C TYR A 87 4.90 3.70 -6.01
N TYR A 88 4.52 4.26 -4.86
CA TYR A 88 4.42 5.71 -4.70
C TYR A 88 5.80 6.38 -4.75
N ASN A 89 6.85 5.78 -4.19
CA ASN A 89 8.22 6.28 -4.34
C ASN A 89 8.63 6.32 -5.81
N TYR A 90 8.37 5.25 -6.57
CA TYR A 90 8.64 5.23 -8.00
C TYR A 90 7.96 6.41 -8.72
N LEU A 91 6.67 6.64 -8.46
CA LEU A 91 5.93 7.74 -9.09
C LEU A 91 6.45 9.12 -8.69
N VAL A 92 6.73 9.33 -7.41
CA VAL A 92 7.21 10.62 -6.89
C VAL A 92 8.63 10.90 -7.39
N CYS A 93 9.55 9.94 -7.30
CA CYS A 93 10.90 10.08 -7.84
C CYS A 93 10.88 10.35 -9.34
N LYS A 94 10.06 9.62 -10.12
CA LYS A 94 9.90 9.86 -11.57
C LYS A 94 9.39 11.27 -11.86
N LYS A 95 8.41 11.75 -11.09
CA LYS A 95 7.85 13.11 -11.24
C LYS A 95 8.86 14.21 -10.87
N LEU A 96 9.73 13.94 -9.90
CA LEU A 96 10.76 14.87 -9.44
C LEU A 96 12.08 14.75 -10.21
N HIS A 97 12.14 13.91 -11.25
CA HIS A 97 13.36 13.60 -12.00
C HIS A 97 14.52 13.12 -11.10
N LEU A 98 14.17 12.35 -10.06
CA LEU A 98 15.11 11.63 -9.19
C LEU A 98 15.26 10.18 -9.67
N ASP A 99 16.09 9.40 -9.00
CA ASP A 99 16.29 7.99 -9.31
C ASP A 99 15.06 7.15 -8.93
N GLU A 100 14.15 6.97 -9.89
CA GLU A 100 12.93 6.21 -9.71
C GLU A 100 13.18 4.72 -9.50
N LYS A 101 14.32 4.20 -9.97
CA LYS A 101 14.70 2.79 -9.81
C LYS A 101 15.10 2.52 -8.37
N ALA A 102 15.97 3.38 -7.81
CA ALA A 102 16.32 3.33 -6.39
C ALA A 102 15.07 3.54 -5.52
N GLY A 103 14.20 4.49 -5.87
CA GLY A 103 12.94 4.73 -5.17
C GLY A 103 12.02 3.50 -5.12
N ALA A 104 11.85 2.82 -6.25
CA ALA A 104 11.06 1.59 -6.33
C ALA A 104 11.68 0.47 -5.48
N LYS A 105 12.97 0.20 -5.65
CA LYS A 105 13.64 -0.92 -5.01
C LYS A 105 13.81 -0.71 -3.51
N ALA A 106 14.32 0.44 -3.08
CA ALA A 106 14.42 0.77 -1.66
C ALA A 106 13.04 0.80 -0.99
N GLY A 107 12.01 1.33 -1.66
CA GLY A 107 10.64 1.30 -1.14
C GLY A 107 10.09 -0.11 -0.92
N LEU A 108 10.50 -1.11 -1.71
CA LEU A 108 10.10 -2.51 -1.49
C LEU A 108 10.88 -3.16 -0.34
N LEU A 109 12.12 -2.73 -0.11
CA LEU A 109 13.05 -3.35 0.83
C LEU A 109 13.13 -2.66 2.20
N HIS A 110 12.57 -1.45 2.33
CA HIS A 110 12.76 -0.59 3.51
C HIS A 110 12.37 -1.27 4.83
N ASP A 111 11.43 -2.20 4.74
CA ASP A 111 10.79 -2.88 5.85
C ASP A 111 11.10 -4.38 5.88
N LEU A 112 12.19 -4.81 5.23
CA LEU A 112 12.58 -6.23 5.14
C LEU A 112 13.19 -6.75 6.46
N PHE A 113 12.47 -6.66 7.58
CA PHE A 113 12.96 -7.13 8.88
C PHE A 113 12.66 -8.61 9.16
N LEU A 114 11.68 -9.22 8.46
CA LEU A 114 11.38 -10.67 8.45
C LEU A 114 11.03 -11.29 9.82
N TYR A 115 10.42 -10.53 10.73
CA TYR A 115 9.87 -11.04 12.00
C TYR A 115 8.52 -10.40 12.30
N ASP A 116 7.71 -11.02 13.16
CA ASP A 116 6.42 -10.45 13.59
C ASP A 116 6.65 -9.51 14.78
N TRP A 117 6.53 -8.19 14.56
CA TRP A 117 6.76 -7.21 15.61
C TRP A 117 5.61 -7.12 16.63
N HIS A 118 4.42 -7.63 16.31
CA HIS A 118 3.28 -7.68 17.25
C HIS A 118 3.45 -8.76 18.31
N LYS A 119 4.23 -9.80 18.01
CA LYS A 119 4.56 -10.91 18.93
C LYS A 119 5.93 -10.76 19.56
N TYR A 120 6.68 -9.74 19.16
CA TYR A 120 8.02 -9.50 19.64
C TYR A 120 7.97 -8.69 20.95
N SER A 121 8.19 -9.36 22.08
CA SER A 121 8.54 -8.65 23.31
C SER A 121 10.03 -8.28 23.26
N PRO A 122 10.38 -6.98 23.25
CA PRO A 122 11.78 -6.58 23.31
C PRO A 122 12.44 -7.14 24.57
N GLY A 123 13.61 -7.75 24.41
CA GLY A 123 14.43 -8.19 25.53
C GLY A 123 14.91 -7.01 26.38
N LYS A 124 15.43 -7.26 27.59
CA LYS A 124 16.05 -6.21 28.42
C LYS A 124 17.19 -5.54 27.64
N GLY A 125 16.98 -4.30 27.21
CA GLY A 125 17.96 -3.49 26.47
C GLY A 125 17.67 -3.30 24.97
N GLU A 126 16.65 -3.94 24.42
CA GLU A 126 16.24 -3.70 23.02
C GLU A 126 15.43 -2.41 22.90
N ARG A 127 15.73 -1.62 21.86
CA ARG A 127 15.04 -0.35 21.60
C ARG A 127 13.67 -0.63 20.99
N LEU A 128 12.75 0.33 21.09
CA LEU A 128 11.44 0.25 20.44
C LEU A 128 11.62 -0.09 18.95
N HIS A 129 10.77 -0.96 18.39
CA HIS A 129 10.84 -1.48 17.01
C HIS A 129 11.17 -0.39 15.97
N GLY A 130 10.61 0.82 16.13
CA GLY A 130 10.85 1.98 15.28
C GLY A 130 12.32 2.42 15.12
N PHE A 131 13.20 2.10 16.08
CA PHE A 131 14.62 2.47 16.01
C PHE A 131 15.52 1.36 15.45
N GLU A 132 15.07 0.11 15.47
CA GLU A 132 15.91 -1.04 15.11
C GLU A 132 15.57 -1.62 13.75
N HIS A 133 14.30 -1.55 13.33
CA HIS A 133 13.90 -2.15 12.06
C HIS A 133 14.61 -1.54 10.84
N PRO A 134 14.97 -0.24 10.76
CA PRO A 134 15.71 0.26 9.59
C PRO A 134 17.09 -0.40 9.46
N THR A 135 17.76 -0.63 10.59
CA THR A 135 19.06 -1.32 10.63
C THR A 135 18.92 -2.80 10.28
N LYS A 136 17.88 -3.48 10.81
CA LYS A 136 17.61 -4.89 10.49
C LYS A 136 17.22 -5.07 9.01
N ALA A 137 16.39 -4.17 8.48
CA ALA A 137 16.00 -4.14 7.09
C ALA A 137 17.20 -3.89 6.17
N LEU A 138 18.07 -2.93 6.49
CA LEU A 138 19.30 -2.69 5.73
C LEU A 138 20.19 -3.94 5.71
N LYS A 139 20.40 -4.57 6.87
CA LYS A 139 21.22 -5.80 6.98
C LYS A 139 20.65 -6.94 6.15
N ASN A 140 19.33 -7.15 6.19
CA ASN A 140 18.68 -8.19 5.39
C ASN A 140 18.70 -7.86 3.90
N ALA A 141 18.46 -6.59 3.55
CA ALA A 141 18.53 -6.13 2.16
C ALA A 141 19.91 -6.39 1.56
N GLY A 142 20.99 -6.00 2.25
CA GLY A 142 22.36 -6.26 1.81
C GLY A 142 22.78 -7.74 1.86
N LYS A 143 22.09 -8.58 2.63
CA LYS A 143 22.32 -10.03 2.65
C LYS A 143 21.70 -10.73 1.44
N TYR A 144 20.49 -10.35 1.06
CA TYR A 144 19.70 -11.07 0.04
C TYR A 144 19.72 -10.39 -1.33
N PHE A 145 20.03 -9.10 -1.40
CA PHE A 145 20.00 -8.31 -2.62
C PHE A 145 21.26 -7.46 -2.75
N ASP A 146 21.69 -7.24 -3.98
CA ASP A 146 22.68 -6.22 -4.27
C ASP A 146 22.01 -4.84 -4.10
N ILE A 147 22.54 -3.97 -3.23
CA ILE A 147 21.98 -2.65 -2.95
C ILE A 147 23.05 -1.57 -3.10
N THR A 148 22.67 -0.45 -3.70
CA THR A 148 23.56 0.70 -3.84
C THR A 148 23.67 1.50 -2.55
N GLU A 149 24.68 2.36 -2.42
CA GLU A 149 24.81 3.29 -1.28
C GLU A 149 23.55 4.15 -1.08
N LYS A 150 22.95 4.60 -2.18
CA LYS A 150 21.70 5.38 -2.16
C LYS A 150 20.53 4.57 -1.63
N GLU A 151 20.32 3.36 -2.16
CA GLU A 151 19.25 2.47 -1.68
C GLU A 151 19.45 2.12 -0.19
N GLY A 152 20.71 1.90 0.22
CA GLY A 152 21.05 1.67 1.62
C GLY A 152 20.72 2.86 2.53
N ASP A 153 21.02 4.09 2.10
CA ASP A 153 20.66 5.31 2.82
C ASP A 153 19.13 5.47 2.96
N MET A 154 18.40 5.19 1.87
CA MET A 154 16.93 5.19 1.86
C MET A 154 16.36 4.21 2.89
N ILE A 155 16.86 2.97 2.89
CA ILE A 155 16.40 1.92 3.82
C ILE A 155 16.79 2.25 5.26
N ALA A 156 18.02 2.72 5.51
CA ALA A 156 18.49 2.98 6.87
C ALA A 156 17.79 4.17 7.55
N LYS A 157 17.28 5.12 6.76
CA LYS A 157 16.82 6.43 7.26
C LYS A 157 15.36 6.75 6.92
N HIS A 158 14.59 5.80 6.38
CA HIS A 158 13.17 6.02 6.06
C HIS A 158 12.34 6.44 7.28
N MET A 159 12.79 6.12 8.50
CA MET A 159 12.15 6.53 9.74
C MET A 159 12.50 7.94 10.24
N PHE A 160 13.32 8.71 9.51
CA PHE A 160 13.66 10.09 9.91
C PHE A 160 12.38 10.92 10.20
N PRO A 161 12.31 11.75 11.26
CA PRO A 161 13.38 12.12 12.20
C PRO A 161 13.55 11.18 13.39
N LEU A 162 12.88 10.03 13.43
CA LEU A 162 13.03 9.05 14.51
C LEU A 162 14.46 8.45 14.51
N THR A 163 14.98 8.15 13.33
CA THR A 163 16.42 7.92 13.14
C THR A 163 17.13 9.27 13.15
N VAL A 164 17.99 9.49 14.15
CA VAL A 164 18.67 10.79 14.38
C VAL A 164 19.63 11.16 13.24
N THR A 165 20.10 10.18 12.47
CA THR A 165 20.99 10.43 11.34
C THR A 165 20.21 11.04 10.16
N PRO A 166 20.60 12.24 9.67
CA PRO A 166 19.88 12.91 8.60
C PRO A 166 20.06 12.18 7.25
N PRO A 167 19.03 12.17 6.38
CA PRO A 167 19.10 11.69 4.99
C PRO A 167 20.23 12.33 4.18
N LYS A 168 20.96 11.54 3.38
CA LYS A 168 22.02 12.04 2.48
C LYS A 168 21.48 12.37 1.09
N TYR A 169 20.52 11.58 0.60
CA TYR A 169 19.96 11.69 -0.74
C TYR A 169 18.54 12.27 -0.75
N LYS A 170 18.16 12.92 -1.86
CA LYS A 170 16.81 13.49 -2.02
C LYS A 170 15.74 12.41 -2.01
N GLU A 171 16.04 11.26 -2.61
CA GLU A 171 15.19 10.06 -2.62
C GLU A 171 14.91 9.54 -1.21
N THR A 172 15.86 9.69 -0.27
CA THR A 172 15.67 9.32 1.13
C THR A 172 14.61 10.21 1.81
N PHE A 173 14.54 11.50 1.48
CA PHE A 173 13.43 12.34 1.96
C PHE A 173 12.08 11.93 1.34
N VAL A 174 12.08 11.47 0.09
CA VAL A 174 10.87 11.00 -0.58
C VAL A 174 10.30 9.78 0.15
N ILE A 175 11.13 8.75 0.42
CA ILE A 175 10.66 7.55 1.12
C ILE A 175 10.15 7.86 2.53
N VAL A 176 10.78 8.77 3.28
CA VAL A 176 10.31 9.20 4.60
C VAL A 176 8.87 9.73 4.57
N LEU A 177 8.52 10.51 3.54
CA LEU A 177 7.18 11.08 3.40
C LEU A 177 6.18 10.06 2.87
N VAL A 178 6.58 9.28 1.86
CA VAL A 178 5.72 8.28 1.21
C VAL A 178 5.37 7.14 2.15
N ASP A 179 6.32 6.69 2.97
CA ASP A 179 6.13 5.68 4.00
C ASP A 179 5.00 6.08 4.95
N LYS A 180 5.16 7.23 5.62
CA LYS A 180 4.15 7.78 6.54
C LYS A 180 2.81 8.01 5.89
N PHE A 181 2.81 8.47 4.63
CA PHE A 181 1.57 8.63 3.86
C PHE A 181 0.87 7.28 3.64
N CYS A 182 1.61 6.23 3.28
CA CYS A 182 1.05 4.90 3.12
C CYS A 182 0.53 4.36 4.45
N SER A 183 1.32 4.41 5.52
CA SER A 183 0.94 3.97 6.86
C SER A 183 -0.35 4.65 7.35
N PHE A 184 -0.44 5.98 7.18
CA PHE A 184 -1.62 6.73 7.56
C PHE A 184 -2.88 6.28 6.81
N ASN A 185 -2.78 6.08 5.48
CA ASN A 185 -3.91 5.63 4.68
C ASN A 185 -4.35 4.20 5.01
N GLU A 186 -3.42 3.31 5.35
CA GLU A 186 -3.73 1.93 5.76
C GLU A 186 -4.48 1.90 7.09
N VAL A 187 -4.01 2.66 8.07
CA VAL A 187 -4.68 2.80 9.38
C VAL A 187 -6.07 3.40 9.21
N LEU A 188 -6.21 4.40 8.33
CA LEU A 188 -7.50 5.02 8.03
C LEU A 188 -8.46 4.04 7.33
N ASP A 189 -8.00 3.26 6.35
CA ASP A 189 -8.81 2.22 5.70
C ASP A 189 -9.28 1.16 6.71
N ASP A 190 -8.40 0.71 7.61
CA ASP A 190 -8.77 -0.24 8.65
C ASP A 190 -9.81 0.34 9.63
N PHE A 191 -9.62 1.60 10.03
CA PHE A 191 -10.57 2.31 10.90
C PHE A 191 -11.96 2.44 10.24
N ILE A 192 -12.01 2.90 8.99
CA ILE A 192 -13.26 3.04 8.23
C ILE A 192 -13.92 1.67 8.06
N HIS A 193 -13.15 0.65 7.69
CA HIS A 193 -13.69 -0.69 7.53
C HIS A 193 -14.29 -1.22 8.83
N ARG A 194 -13.62 -1.06 9.97
CA ARG A 194 -14.15 -1.44 11.29
C ARG A 194 -15.45 -0.69 11.62
N LYS A 195 -15.50 0.61 11.33
CA LYS A 195 -16.65 1.46 11.65
C LYS A 195 -17.88 1.20 10.77
N PHE A 196 -17.68 0.92 9.48
CA PHE A 196 -18.78 0.85 8.50
C PHE A 196 -19.05 -0.57 7.97
N CYS A 197 -18.04 -1.43 7.87
CA CYS A 197 -18.20 -2.83 7.43
C CYS A 197 -18.24 -3.82 8.62
N GLY A 198 -17.62 -3.48 9.75
CA GLY A 198 -17.61 -4.27 10.99
C GLY A 198 -18.96 -4.33 11.73
N ALA A 199 -19.95 -3.50 11.36
CA ALA A 199 -21.30 -3.56 11.93
C ALA A 199 -22.16 -4.73 11.41
N LYS A 200 -21.62 -5.61 10.55
CA LYS A 200 -22.34 -6.78 10.02
C LYS A 200 -22.04 -8.10 10.73
N ASP A 201 -21.20 -8.11 11.76
CA ASP A 201 -20.88 -9.33 12.53
C ASP A 201 -21.33 -9.24 14.01
N THR A 202 -22.59 -8.85 14.21
CA THR A 202 -23.32 -9.09 15.47
C THR A 202 -24.42 -10.13 15.24
N ARG A 203 -24.04 -11.31 14.74
CA ARG A 203 -24.79 -12.55 14.98
C ARG A 203 -24.04 -13.42 15.97
N ILE A 204 -23.75 -12.86 17.14
CA ILE A 204 -23.76 -13.67 18.36
C ILE A 204 -25.22 -14.09 18.56
N LYS A 205 -25.54 -15.33 18.18
CA LYS A 205 -26.74 -16.01 18.63
C LYS A 205 -26.66 -16.11 20.16
N TRP A 206 -27.30 -15.18 20.87
CA TRP A 206 -27.87 -15.45 22.20
C TRP A 206 -29.35 -15.78 22.00
N PHE A 207 -29.62 -16.99 21.53
CA PHE A 207 -30.95 -17.61 21.66
C PHE A 207 -30.75 -19.09 21.98
N GLY A 208 -31.13 -19.45 23.21
CA GLY A 208 -31.12 -20.78 23.82
C GLY A 208 -31.22 -20.61 25.34
N ALA A 209 -32.41 -20.31 25.87
CA ALA A 209 -33.26 -21.30 26.55
C ALA A 209 -32.57 -21.86 27.81
N SER A 210 -33.03 -21.52 29.02
CA SER A 210 -34.18 -22.22 29.60
C SER A 210 -34.96 -21.34 30.59
N LYS A 211 -36.24 -21.15 30.31
CA LYS A 211 -37.28 -20.84 31.30
C LYS A 211 -37.98 -22.16 31.61
N GLY A 212 -38.01 -22.52 32.89
CA GLY A 212 -39.14 -23.20 33.50
C GLY A 212 -39.11 -24.72 33.53
N GLU A 213 -38.78 -25.26 34.69
CA GLU A 213 -39.39 -26.49 35.18
C GLU A 213 -39.97 -26.19 36.56
N LYS A 214 -41.30 -26.00 36.59
CA LYS A 214 -42.15 -26.22 37.75
C LYS A 214 -43.10 -27.34 37.35
N ARG A 215 -42.93 -28.51 37.94
CA ARG A 215 -43.99 -29.32 38.54
C ARG A 215 -43.35 -30.42 39.38
#